data_AF-A0A2D8XG40-F1
#
_entry.id   AF-A0A2D8XG40-F1
#
_cell.length_a   1.000
_cell.length_b   1.000
_cell.length_c   1.000
_cell.angle_alpha   90.00
_cell.angle_beta   90.00
_cell.angle_gamma   90.00
#
_symmetry.space_group_name_H-M   'P 1'
#
loop_
_entity.id
_entity.type
_entity.pdbx_description
1 polymer ?
#
loop_
_entity_poly.entity_id
_entity_poly.type
_entity_poly.pdbx_seq_one_letter_code
_entity_poly.pdbx_strand_id
1 'polypeptide(L)'
;MKVKEQVQYNQKEDKIEIARTFDNAPSLDRASGLRQAKVGFTGENRLVGSIPLHIMAQWCKDAGVQWDDIEARKEVVRKNILSGEFDKFRVWQGTF
;
A
#
# COMPACT_ATOMS: atom_id res chain seq x y z
N MET A 1 -3.65 -4.10 -9.89
CA MET A 1 -3.29 -3.70 -11.27
C MET A 1 -4.03 -2.41 -11.62
N LYS A 2 -3.45 -1.49 -12.40
CA LYS A 2 -4.17 -0.28 -12.85
C LYS A 2 -5.25 -0.70 -13.84
N VAL A 3 -6.51 -0.39 -13.55
CA VAL A 3 -7.67 -0.79 -14.38
C VAL A 3 -8.13 0.36 -15.25
N LYS A 4 -8.01 1.60 -14.76
CA LYS A 4 -8.48 2.78 -15.47
C LYS A 4 -7.59 3.98 -15.15
N GLU A 5 -7.37 4.82 -16.16
CA GLU A 5 -6.76 6.14 -16.01
C GLU A 5 -7.60 7.13 -16.80
N GLN A 6 -7.99 8.24 -16.17
CA GLN A 6 -8.67 9.35 -16.80
C GLN A 6 -7.87 10.62 -16.53
N VAL A 7 -7.60 11.38 -17.58
CA VAL A 7 -6.92 12.67 -17.51
C VAL A 7 -7.95 13.73 -17.90
N GLN A 8 -8.24 14.65 -17.00
CA GLN A 8 -9.15 15.75 -17.23
C GLN A 8 -8.38 17.07 -17.05
N TYR A 9 -8.53 17.99 -17.99
CA TYR A 9 -7.99 19.34 -17.85
C TYR A 9 -9.07 20.24 -17.26
N ASN A 10 -8.85 20.69 -16.04
CA ASN A 10 -9.76 21.59 -15.34
C ASN A 10 -9.39 23.02 -15.70
N GLN A 11 -10.10 23.56 -16.70
CA GLN A 11 -9.92 24.92 -17.22
C GLN A 11 -10.17 26.03 -16.16
N LYS A 12 -10.91 25.75 -15.08
CA LYS A 12 -11.20 26.74 -14.04
C LYS A 12 -10.04 26.94 -13.06
N GLU A 13 -9.28 25.88 -12.80
CA GLU A 13 -8.15 25.92 -11.86
C GLU A 13 -6.79 25.86 -12.55
N ASP A 14 -6.77 25.81 -13.89
CA ASP A 14 -5.58 25.59 -14.73
C ASP A 14 -4.75 24.37 -14.26
N LYS A 15 -5.45 23.27 -13.96
CA LYS A 15 -4.86 22.04 -13.43
C LYS A 15 -5.20 20.83 -14.30
N ILE A 16 -4.28 19.87 -14.31
CA ILE A 16 -4.50 18.54 -14.88
C ILE A 16 -4.85 17.59 -13.73
N GLU A 17 -6.07 17.05 -13.78
CA GLU A 17 -6.56 16.03 -12.84
C GLU A 17 -6.36 14.65 -13.44
N ILE A 18 -5.56 13.81 -12.78
CA ILE A 18 -5.30 12.43 -13.20
C ILE A 18 -5.97 11.49 -12.19
N ALA A 19 -7.10 10.91 -12.58
CA ALA A 19 -7.80 9.90 -11.79
C ALA A 19 -7.35 8.50 -12.20
N ARG A 20 -6.77 7.75 -11.26
CA ARG A 20 -6.32 6.36 -11.46
C ARG A 20 -7.16 5.41 -10.61
N THR A 21 -7.74 4.39 -11.23
CA THR A 21 -8.45 3.31 -10.54
C THR A 21 -7.62 2.04 -10.58
N PHE A 22 -7.43 1.42 -9.42
CA PHE A 22 -6.66 0.19 -9.27
C PHE A 22 -7.55 -0.94 -8.75
N ASP A 23 -7.38 -2.13 -9.31
CA ASP A 23 -7.91 -3.37 -8.75
C ASP A 23 -6.86 -3.99 -7.81
N ASN A 24 -7.27 -4.16 -6.56
CA ASN A 24 -6.44 -4.70 -5.49
C ASN A 24 -6.68 -6.18 -5.19
N ALA A 25 -7.67 -6.82 -5.82
CA ALA A 25 -7.97 -8.23 -5.61
C ALA A 25 -6.74 -9.14 -5.75
N PRO A 26 -5.89 -9.01 -6.80
CA PRO A 26 -4.71 -9.87 -6.93
C PRO A 26 -3.70 -9.74 -5.79
N SER A 27 -3.63 -8.55 -5.17
CA SER A 27 -2.70 -8.29 -4.07
C SER A 27 -3.23 -8.84 -2.75
N LEU A 28 -4.56 -8.76 -2.55
CA LEU A 28 -5.24 -9.38 -1.42
C LEU A 28 -5.19 -10.90 -1.49
N ASP A 29 -5.42 -11.48 -2.68
CA ASP A 29 -5.33 -12.92 -2.90
C ASP A 29 -3.91 -13.44 -2.65
N ARG A 30 -2.90 -12.69 -3.08
CA ARG A 30 -1.50 -12.99 -2.76
C ARG A 30 -1.25 -12.97 -1.26
N ALA A 31 -1.66 -11.92 -0.55
CA ALA A 31 -1.47 -11.83 0.90
C ALA A 31 -2.18 -12.97 1.63
N SER A 32 -3.41 -13.30 1.22
CA SER A 32 -4.18 -14.43 1.73
C SER A 32 -3.49 -15.77 1.48
N GLY A 33 -3.02 -16.02 0.25
CA GLY A 33 -2.30 -17.24 -0.11
C GLY A 33 -1.00 -17.42 0.69
N LEU A 34 -0.23 -16.34 0.88
CA LEU A 34 0.99 -16.36 1.71
C LEU A 34 0.67 -16.67 3.18
N ARG A 35 -0.40 -16.08 3.71
CA ARG A 35 -0.89 -16.32 5.08
C ARG A 35 -1.31 -17.79 5.27
N GLN A 36 -2.06 -18.33 4.32
CA GLN A 36 -2.53 -19.73 4.35
C GLN A 36 -1.38 -20.72 4.20
N ALA A 37 -0.44 -20.46 3.30
CA ALA A 37 0.73 -21.30 3.08
C ALA A 37 1.75 -21.21 4.24
N LYS A 38 1.55 -20.30 5.21
CA LYS A 38 2.46 -20.05 6.35
C LYS A 38 3.91 -19.84 5.91
N VAL A 39 4.08 -19.19 4.75
CA VAL A 39 5.38 -18.85 4.17
C VAL A 39 5.76 -17.42 4.55
N GLY A 40 7.06 -17.09 4.51
CA GLY A 40 7.56 -15.77 4.92
C GLY A 40 8.02 -15.72 6.39
N PHE A 41 8.25 -16.88 7.01
CA PHE A 41 8.85 -17.01 8.33
C PHE A 41 10.24 -17.65 8.16
N THR A 42 11.31 -16.90 8.37
CA THR A 42 12.69 -17.41 8.25
C THR A 42 13.53 -16.91 9.42
N GLY A 43 13.84 -17.80 10.38
CA GLY A 43 14.52 -17.42 11.62
C GLY A 43 13.71 -16.40 12.41
N GLU A 44 14.28 -15.21 12.63
CA GLU A 44 13.62 -14.05 13.26
C GLU A 44 12.89 -13.16 12.25
N ASN A 45 13.11 -13.34 10.95
CA ASN A 45 12.47 -12.53 9.91
C ASN A 45 11.01 -12.98 9.70
N ARG A 46 10.11 -12.00 9.59
CA ARG A 46 8.68 -12.19 9.38
C ARG A 46 8.22 -11.32 8.22
N LEU A 47 7.55 -11.91 7.25
CA LEU A 47 6.82 -11.16 6.23
C LEU A 47 5.56 -10.56 6.86
N VAL A 48 5.63 -9.27 7.19
CA VAL A 48 4.51 -8.54 7.80
C VAL A 48 3.32 -8.47 6.85
N GLY A 49 3.55 -8.16 5.57
CA GLY A 49 2.49 -7.99 4.58
C GLY A 49 3.03 -7.79 3.18
N SER A 50 2.12 -7.84 2.20
CA SER A 50 2.40 -7.61 0.78
C SER A 50 1.57 -6.43 0.30
N ILE A 51 2.17 -5.24 0.29
CA ILE A 51 1.46 -3.98 0.02
C ILE A 51 1.77 -3.52 -1.43
N PRO A 52 0.75 -3.21 -2.25
CA PRO A 52 0.96 -2.64 -3.57
C PRO A 52 1.61 -1.25 -3.50
N LEU A 53 2.50 -0.96 -4.45
CA LEU A 53 3.23 0.31 -4.50
C LEU A 53 2.31 1.55 -4.55
N HIS A 54 1.18 1.45 -5.25
CA HIS A 54 0.23 2.57 -5.36
C HIS A 54 -0.48 2.88 -4.03
N ILE A 55 -0.70 1.88 -3.17
CA ILE A 55 -1.24 2.08 -1.83
C ILE A 55 -0.19 2.77 -0.94
N MET A 56 1.06 2.31 -1.00
CA MET A 56 2.16 2.97 -0.27
C MET A 56 2.31 4.43 -0.72
N ALA A 57 2.27 4.70 -2.03
CA ALA A 57 2.37 6.05 -2.57
C ALA A 57 1.21 6.94 -2.10
N GLN A 58 -0.01 6.39 -2.02
CA GLN A 58 -1.17 7.12 -1.51
C GLN A 58 -1.00 7.45 -0.02
N TRP A 59 -0.56 6.50 0.82
CA TRP A 59 -0.30 6.77 2.23
C TRP A 59 0.77 7.84 2.45
N CYS A 60 1.86 7.82 1.67
CA CYS A 60 2.87 8.87 1.75
C CYS A 60 2.28 10.23 1.36
N LYS A 61 1.48 10.28 0.29
CA LYS A 61 0.80 11.50 -0.13
C LYS A 61 -0.15 12.04 0.94
N ASP A 62 -0.96 11.17 1.55
CA ASP A 62 -1.92 11.54 2.60
C ASP A 62 -1.21 12.02 3.88
N ALA A 63 -0.02 11.48 4.17
CA ALA A 63 0.82 11.89 5.28
C ALA A 63 1.72 13.10 4.98
N GLY A 64 1.72 13.62 3.74
CA GLY A 64 2.62 14.70 3.32
C GLY A 64 4.10 14.30 3.25
N VAL A 65 4.39 13.00 3.20
CA VAL A 65 5.75 12.45 3.17
C VAL A 65 6.23 12.32 1.72
N GLN A 66 7.42 12.86 1.45
CA GLN A 66 8.08 12.72 0.15
C GLN A 66 8.48 11.27 -0.10
N TRP A 67 8.37 10.82 -1.34
CA TRP A 67 8.67 9.42 -1.69
C TRP A 67 10.14 9.05 -1.42
N ASP A 68 11.05 10.01 -1.51
CA ASP A 68 12.49 9.80 -1.37
C ASP A 68 12.94 9.84 0.10
N ASP A 69 12.06 10.27 1.02
CA ASP A 69 12.29 10.18 2.47
C ASP A 69 12.03 8.75 2.95
N ILE A 70 13.10 7.95 2.94
CA ILE A 70 13.04 6.51 3.24
C ILE A 70 12.57 6.27 4.67
N GLU A 71 13.03 7.06 5.64
CA GLU A 71 12.71 6.85 7.05
C GLU A 71 11.26 7.26 7.35
N ALA A 72 10.83 8.45 6.91
CA ALA A 72 9.44 8.85 7.07
C ALA A 72 8.47 7.91 6.36
N ARG A 73 8.85 7.39 5.18
CA ARG A 73 8.04 6.39 4.46
C ARG A 73 7.89 5.09 5.25
N LYS A 74 8.96 4.60 5.88
CA LYS A 74 8.90 3.39 6.72
C LYS A 74 7.92 3.58 7.88
N GLU A 75 7.95 4.73 8.53
CA GLU A 75 7.05 5.05 9.63
C GLU A 75 5.59 5.10 9.20
N VAL A 76 5.30 5.77 8.08
CA VAL A 76 3.95 5.85 7.50
C VAL A 76 3.41 4.45 7.16
N VAL A 77 4.23 3.61 6.53
CA VAL A 77 3.84 2.24 6.15
C VAL A 77 3.57 1.40 7.41
N ARG A 78 4.44 1.50 8.42
CA ARG A 78 4.29 0.80 9.70
C ARG A 78 3.03 1.23 10.44
N LYS A 79 2.74 2.53 10.53
CA LYS A 79 1.53 3.05 11.18
C LYS A 79 0.26 2.57 10.48
N ASN A 80 0.23 2.63 9.15
CA ASN A 80 -0.95 2.23 8.38
C ASN A 80 -1.17 0.71 8.40
N ILE A 81 -0.12 -0.10 8.29
CA ILE A 81 -0.31 -1.55 8.30
C ILE A 81 -0.75 -2.06 9.69
N LEU A 82 -0.38 -1.35 10.77
CA LEU A 82 -0.77 -1.68 12.14
C LEU A 82 -2.11 -1.05 12.57
N SER A 83 -2.71 -0.15 11.77
CA SER A 83 -3.97 0.53 12.14
C SER A 83 -5.19 -0.40 12.14
N GLY A 84 -5.07 -1.60 11.56
CA GLY A 84 -6.16 -2.57 11.41
C GLY A 84 -7.04 -2.33 10.18
N GLU A 85 -7.06 -1.12 9.62
CA GLU A 85 -7.81 -0.81 8.39
C GLU A 85 -7.29 -1.62 7.19
N PHE A 86 -5.97 -1.85 7.16
CA PHE A 86 -5.29 -2.57 6.09
C PHE A 86 -4.92 -4.01 6.45
N ASP A 87 -5.62 -4.61 7.42
CA ASP A 87 -5.30 -5.95 7.94
C ASP A 87 -5.29 -7.05 6.85
N LYS A 88 -6.11 -6.91 5.82
CA LYS A 88 -6.16 -7.87 4.69
C LYS A 88 -4.85 -7.94 3.90
N PHE A 89 -4.00 -6.91 3.96
CA PHE A 89 -2.67 -6.93 3.34
C PHE A 89 -1.62 -7.61 4.20
N ARG A 90 -1.91 -7.89 5.49
CA ARG A 90 -0.97 -8.52 6.42
C ARG A 90 -0.89 -10.02 6.17
N VAL A 91 0.33 -10.54 6.20
CA VAL A 91 0.61 -11.98 6.21
C VAL A 91 0.85 -12.45 7.65
N TRP A 92 1.51 -11.62 8.45
CA TRP A 92 1.76 -11.86 9.87
C TRP A 92 1.05 -10.83 10.75
N GLN A 93 0.45 -11.32 11.84
CA GLN A 93 -0.44 -10.54 12.70
C GLN A 93 0.22 -9.96 13.96
N GLY A 94 1.53 -10.17 14.15
CA GLY A 94 2.25 -9.57 15.29
C GLY A 94 2.63 -8.12 15.09
N THR A 95 2.94 -7.45 16.19
CA THR A 95 3.46 -6.07 16.20
C THR A 95 4.97 -6.08 16.03
N PHE A 96 5.50 -5.08 15.36
CA PHE A 96 6.93 -4.87 15.13
C PHE A 96 7.23 -3.41 15.30
#